data_AF-A0ABD2KQI9-F1
#
_entry.id   AF-A0ABD2KQI9-F1
#
_cell.length_a   1.000
_cell.length_b   1.000
_cell.length_c   1.000
_cell.angle_alpha   90.00
_cell.angle_beta   90.00
_cell.angle_gamma   90.00
#
_symmetry.space_group_name_H-M   'P 1'
#
loop_
_entity.id
_entity.type
_entity.pdbx_description
1 polymer ?
#
loop_
_entity_poly.entity_id
_entity_poly.type
_entity_poly.pdbx_seq_one_letter_code
_entity_poly.pdbx_strand_id
1 'polypeptide(L)'
;MDLSRGFYDKNEDKVTLAIDFTVEDENSLKFDSNPNKSNATILMEIKKFSDFSREIFGSERSSETVHIRGIPMKIEAEIKTMRDSDEKHLGIMLKQTAQGEDGKWDFVWSATLRIVSQKSGAEDLTITRNSRVFNSRSFSCWLFLNSITFAELMDPSKGFYDKNEDKVTLAIDIKVEEAKPMKPRQYSE
;
A
#
# COMPACT_ATOMS: atom_id res chain seq x y z
N MET A 1 -32.52 23.17 -60.88
CA MET A 1 -32.60 24.26 -59.88
C MET A 1 -33.04 23.64 -58.58
N ASP A 2 -32.42 24.10 -57.49
CA ASP A 2 -32.35 23.54 -56.14
C ASP A 2 -33.71 23.31 -55.44
N LEU A 3 -33.79 22.26 -54.59
CA LEU A 3 -34.04 22.36 -53.14
C LEU A 3 -33.89 20.99 -52.46
N SER A 4 -33.13 21.00 -51.37
CA SER A 4 -32.68 19.89 -50.53
C SER A 4 -33.70 19.42 -49.48
N ARG A 5 -33.74 18.10 -49.23
CA ARG A 5 -34.17 17.46 -47.97
C ARG A 5 -33.62 16.03 -47.92
N GLY A 6 -32.70 15.76 -46.99
CA GLY A 6 -32.23 14.42 -46.65
C GLY A 6 -32.67 14.06 -45.23
N PHE A 7 -33.32 12.92 -45.08
CA PHE A 7 -33.63 12.28 -43.81
C PHE A 7 -32.51 11.28 -43.49
N TYR A 8 -31.96 11.34 -42.27
CA TYR A 8 -31.07 10.33 -41.71
C TYR A 8 -31.83 9.57 -40.61
N ASP A 9 -31.80 8.24 -40.69
CA ASP A 9 -32.24 7.31 -39.64
C ASP A 9 -30.98 6.60 -39.09
N LYS A 10 -30.88 6.50 -37.76
CA LYS A 10 -29.80 5.82 -37.02
C LYS A 10 -30.45 4.93 -35.96
N ASN A 11 -30.47 3.63 -36.24
CA ASN A 11 -30.68 2.59 -35.24
C ASN A 11 -29.34 2.15 -34.67
N GLU A 12 -29.15 2.29 -33.36
CA GLU A 12 -28.31 1.40 -32.55
C GLU A 12 -28.74 1.48 -31.07
N ASP A 13 -29.21 0.32 -30.58
CA ASP A 13 -29.18 -0.25 -29.24
C ASP A 13 -29.16 0.65 -27.98
N LYS A 14 -30.22 0.52 -27.17
CA LYS A 14 -30.18 0.79 -25.72
C LYS A 14 -30.88 -0.32 -24.93
N VAL A 15 -30.08 -1.16 -24.28
CA VAL A 15 -30.50 -2.02 -23.18
C VAL A 15 -30.41 -1.22 -21.87
N THR A 16 -31.50 -1.25 -21.12
CA THR A 16 -31.70 -0.60 -19.82
C THR A 16 -30.85 -1.26 -18.72
N LEU A 17 -30.13 -0.45 -17.95
CA LEU A 17 -29.71 -0.76 -16.58
C LEU A 17 -29.87 0.51 -15.75
N ALA A 18 -30.99 0.59 -15.03
CA ALA A 18 -31.16 1.59 -13.98
C ALA A 18 -30.44 1.05 -12.74
N ILE A 19 -29.26 1.59 -12.47
CA ILE A 19 -28.66 1.59 -11.14
C ILE A 19 -28.50 3.07 -10.80
N ASP A 20 -29.30 3.55 -9.86
CA ASP A 20 -29.19 4.90 -9.31
C ASP A 20 -27.86 5.02 -8.55
N PHE A 21 -26.84 5.51 -9.24
CA PHE A 21 -25.67 6.11 -8.62
C PHE A 21 -25.76 7.62 -8.83
N THR A 22 -26.11 8.32 -7.76
CA THR A 22 -25.93 9.77 -7.66
C THR A 22 -24.42 10.03 -7.76
N VAL A 23 -23.99 10.60 -8.89
CA VAL A 23 -22.62 11.04 -9.10
C VAL A 23 -22.45 12.35 -8.32
N GLU A 24 -21.78 12.29 -7.18
CA GLU A 24 -21.11 13.47 -6.62
C GLU A 24 -19.66 13.48 -7.10
N ASP A 25 -19.41 14.43 -8.01
CA ASP A 25 -18.14 15.05 -8.40
C ASP A 25 -16.90 14.17 -8.61
N GLU A 26 -16.60 13.96 -9.90
CA GLU A 26 -15.23 13.95 -10.39
C GLU A 26 -14.55 15.27 -9.97
N ASN A 27 -13.56 15.18 -9.07
CA ASN A 27 -12.40 16.06 -8.89
C ASN A 27 -12.10 16.36 -7.41
N SER A 28 -11.67 15.34 -6.67
CA SER A 28 -10.57 15.39 -5.70
C SER A 28 -10.51 14.07 -4.94
N LEU A 29 -9.43 13.30 -5.10
CA LEU A 29 -8.97 12.44 -4.01
C LEU A 29 -8.56 13.40 -2.88
N LYS A 30 -9.54 13.87 -2.08
CA LYS A 30 -9.24 14.56 -0.83
C LYS A 30 -8.55 13.52 0.03
N PHE A 31 -7.24 13.67 0.21
CA PHE A 31 -6.56 13.09 1.35
C PHE A 31 -7.32 13.57 2.57
N ASP A 32 -8.19 12.71 3.09
CA ASP A 32 -9.00 13.04 4.25
C ASP A 32 -8.03 13.31 5.39
N SER A 33 -7.88 14.61 5.67
CA SER A 33 -6.80 15.23 6.41
C SER A 33 -7.00 15.16 7.91
N ASN A 34 -7.94 14.33 8.39
CA ASN A 34 -8.14 14.11 9.80
C ASN A 34 -6.90 13.41 10.40
N PRO A 35 -6.06 14.11 11.17
CA PRO A 35 -4.82 13.52 11.71
C PRO A 35 -5.10 12.46 12.79
N ASN A 36 -6.35 12.38 13.28
CA ASN A 36 -6.76 11.51 14.39
C ASN A 36 -7.41 10.20 13.94
N LYS A 37 -7.41 9.87 12.65
CA LYS A 37 -7.92 8.58 12.20
C LYS A 37 -7.18 7.44 12.87
N SER A 38 -7.95 6.43 13.28
CA SER A 38 -7.43 5.18 13.83
C SER A 38 -6.98 4.20 12.75
N ASN A 39 -7.19 4.51 11.47
CA ASN A 39 -6.82 3.64 10.37
C ASN A 39 -6.54 4.43 9.10
N ALA A 40 -5.72 3.85 8.23
CA ALA A 40 -5.46 4.36 6.88
C ALA A 40 -4.91 3.25 5.99
N THR A 41 -5.04 3.45 4.67
CA THR A 41 -4.33 2.66 3.66
C THR A 41 -3.16 3.48 3.14
N ILE A 42 -1.96 2.94 3.19
CA ILE A 42 -0.79 3.52 2.52
C ILE A 42 -0.60 2.78 1.20
N LEU A 43 -0.51 3.51 0.10
CA LEU A 43 -0.25 2.98 -1.24
C LEU A 43 1.16 3.35 -1.69
N MET A 44 1.81 2.43 -2.40
CA MET A 44 3.12 2.66 -3.00
C MET A 44 3.19 1.98 -4.36
N GLU A 45 3.41 2.78 -5.40
CA GLU A 45 3.77 2.26 -6.73
C GLU A 45 5.29 2.24 -6.87
N ILE A 46 5.86 1.08 -7.15
CA ILE A 46 7.27 0.96 -7.52
C ILE A 46 7.34 0.93 -9.05
N LYS A 47 7.62 2.09 -9.65
CA LYS A 47 7.78 2.26 -11.09
C LYS A 47 9.17 1.82 -11.55
N LYS A 48 9.30 1.47 -12.83
CA LYS A 48 10.52 0.87 -13.41
C LYS A 48 10.95 -0.34 -12.59
N PHE A 49 9.98 -1.18 -12.22
CA PHE A 49 10.18 -2.29 -11.30
C PHE A 49 11.23 -3.29 -11.82
N SER A 50 11.25 -3.48 -13.14
CA SER A 50 12.25 -4.31 -13.81
C SER A 50 13.67 -3.78 -13.62
N ASP A 51 13.89 -2.46 -13.71
CA ASP A 51 15.19 -1.85 -13.42
C ASP A 51 15.53 -1.98 -11.95
N PHE A 52 14.57 -1.67 -11.07
CA PHE A 52 14.73 -1.78 -9.63
C PHE A 52 15.18 -3.19 -9.22
N SER A 53 14.59 -4.26 -9.78
CA SER A 53 14.99 -5.64 -9.44
C SER A 53 16.45 -5.98 -9.76
N ARG A 54 17.10 -5.21 -10.62
CA ARG A 54 18.50 -5.39 -11.04
C ARG A 54 19.48 -4.51 -10.25
N GLU A 55 18.99 -3.51 -9.51
CA GLU A 55 19.83 -2.60 -8.73
C GLU A 55 20.64 -3.32 -7.64
N ILE A 56 21.61 -2.60 -7.06
CA ILE A 56 22.48 -3.11 -6.00
C ILE A 56 21.72 -3.26 -4.68
N PHE A 57 22.24 -4.10 -3.79
CA PHE A 57 21.70 -4.29 -2.44
C PHE A 57 21.60 -2.97 -1.67
N GLY A 58 20.50 -2.81 -0.94
CA GLY A 58 20.22 -1.59 -0.18
C GLY A 58 19.60 -0.46 -1.00
N SER A 59 19.37 -0.65 -2.31
CA SER A 59 18.54 0.29 -3.08
C SER A 59 17.12 0.28 -2.52
N GLU A 60 16.61 1.47 -2.20
CA GLU A 60 15.33 1.66 -1.54
C GLU A 60 14.38 2.55 -2.34
N ARG A 61 13.09 2.39 -2.06
CA ARG A 61 12.01 3.26 -2.50
C ARG A 61 11.10 3.52 -1.31
N SER A 62 10.54 4.72 -1.20
CA SER A 62 9.62 5.11 -0.13
C SER A 62 8.28 5.57 -0.69
N SER A 63 7.19 5.30 0.02
CA SER A 63 5.91 5.95 -0.23
C SER A 63 5.89 7.38 0.33
N GLU A 64 4.85 8.10 0.00
CA GLU A 64 4.43 9.29 0.75
C GLU A 64 4.13 8.93 2.22
N THR A 65 4.27 9.92 3.11
CA THR A 65 3.99 9.75 4.54
C THR A 65 2.51 9.96 4.83
N VAL A 66 1.91 9.02 5.54
CA VAL A 66 0.53 9.06 6.01
C VAL A 66 0.52 9.18 7.53
N HIS A 67 -0.34 10.04 8.07
CA HIS A 67 -0.47 10.23 9.51
C HIS A 67 -1.66 9.45 10.05
N ILE A 68 -1.40 8.59 11.05
CA ILE A 68 -2.44 7.79 11.72
C ILE A 68 -2.31 8.05 13.21
N ARG A 69 -3.37 8.58 13.85
CA ARG A 69 -3.30 9.09 15.24
C ARG A 69 -2.13 10.06 15.48
N GLY A 70 -1.82 10.92 14.50
CA GLY A 70 -0.69 11.84 14.55
C GLY A 70 0.70 11.20 14.37
N ILE A 71 0.78 9.88 14.14
CA ILE A 71 2.04 9.16 13.93
C ILE A 71 2.35 9.16 12.43
N PRO A 72 3.48 9.72 11.98
CA PRO A 72 3.84 9.72 10.57
C PRO A 72 4.42 8.38 10.17
N MET A 73 3.78 7.69 9.22
CA MET A 73 4.13 6.37 8.75
C MET A 73 4.32 6.34 7.23
N LYS A 74 5.22 5.49 6.73
CA LYS A 74 5.39 5.24 5.29
C LYS A 74 5.79 3.80 5.01
N ILE A 75 5.57 3.37 3.77
CA ILE A 75 6.11 2.11 3.24
C ILE A 75 7.53 2.37 2.76
N GLU A 76 8.44 1.47 3.07
CA GLU A 76 9.73 1.38 2.41
C GLU A 76 9.89 0.01 1.77
N ALA A 77 10.34 0.00 0.52
CA ALA A 77 10.64 -1.19 -0.24
C ALA A 77 12.14 -1.20 -0.55
N GLU A 78 12.81 -2.32 -0.29
CA GLU A 78 14.25 -2.45 -0.51
C GLU A 78 14.62 -3.82 -1.09
N ILE A 79 15.75 -3.87 -1.77
CA ILE A 79 16.32 -5.13 -2.29
C ILE A 79 17.05 -5.85 -1.16
N LYS A 80 16.64 -7.08 -0.89
CA LYS A 80 17.28 -7.98 0.08
C LYS A 80 17.79 -9.26 -0.58
N THR A 81 18.85 -9.81 -0.03
CA THR A 81 19.20 -11.23 -0.16
C THR A 81 18.98 -11.93 1.17
N MET A 82 18.62 -13.21 1.09
CA MET A 82 18.58 -14.08 2.25
C MET A 82 20.02 -14.54 2.56
N ARG A 83 20.33 -14.87 3.82
CA ARG A 83 21.70 -15.24 4.24
C ARG A 83 22.30 -16.40 3.43
N ASP A 84 21.45 -17.29 2.94
CA ASP A 84 21.84 -18.55 2.29
C ASP A 84 21.42 -18.61 0.81
N SER A 85 21.08 -17.46 0.20
CA SER A 85 20.66 -17.41 -1.20
C SER A 85 21.10 -16.10 -1.87
N ASP A 86 21.62 -16.20 -3.09
CA ASP A 86 21.89 -15.06 -3.98
C ASP A 86 20.60 -14.50 -4.61
N GLU A 87 19.45 -15.15 -4.35
CA GLU A 87 18.17 -14.70 -4.85
C GLU A 87 17.76 -13.37 -4.21
N LYS A 88 17.39 -12.42 -5.05
CA LYS A 88 16.91 -11.11 -4.63
C LYS A 88 15.42 -11.16 -4.31
N HIS A 89 15.07 -10.59 -3.18
CA HIS A 89 13.71 -10.45 -2.69
C HIS A 89 13.34 -8.97 -2.52
N LEU A 90 12.04 -8.70 -2.58
CA LEU A 90 11.48 -7.40 -2.22
C LEU A 90 11.20 -7.37 -0.71
N GLY A 91 12.07 -6.71 0.04
CA GLY A 91 11.84 -6.40 1.45
C GLY A 91 10.85 -5.24 1.57
N ILE A 92 9.84 -5.38 2.44
CA ILE A 92 8.84 -4.34 2.69
C ILE A 92 8.82 -4.02 4.19
N MET A 93 8.85 -2.73 4.51
CA MET A 93 8.79 -2.21 5.86
C MET A 93 7.70 -1.17 5.98
N LEU A 94 7.05 -1.14 7.15
CA LEU A 94 6.29 0.01 7.59
C LEU A 94 7.13 0.75 8.62
N LYS A 95 7.56 1.98 8.28
CA LYS A 95 8.44 2.80 9.11
C LYS A 95 7.69 4.02 9.64
N GLN A 96 7.98 4.39 10.89
CA GLN A 96 7.68 5.71 11.41
C GLN A 96 8.81 6.67 11.00
N THR A 97 8.47 7.87 10.52
CA THR A 97 9.47 8.82 9.98
C THR A 97 10.01 9.83 10.99
N ALA A 98 9.36 10.00 12.15
CA ALA A 98 9.79 10.93 13.19
C ALA A 98 9.76 10.29 14.59
N GLN A 99 10.79 10.52 15.41
CA GLN A 99 10.70 10.29 16.85
C GLN A 99 9.76 11.35 17.44
N GLY A 100 8.65 10.94 18.03
CA GLY A 100 7.85 11.87 18.83
C GLY A 100 8.65 12.31 20.04
N GLU A 101 8.71 13.63 20.31
CA GLU A 101 9.55 14.23 21.35
C GLU A 101 9.20 13.77 22.78
N ASP A 102 8.06 13.11 22.99
CA ASP A 102 7.55 12.80 24.34
C ASP A 102 7.58 11.32 24.76
N GLY A 103 8.14 10.41 23.96
CA GLY A 103 8.78 9.18 24.44
C GLY A 103 8.06 8.21 25.40
N LYS A 104 6.73 8.33 25.65
CA LYS A 104 6.02 7.64 26.76
C LYS A 104 4.62 7.13 26.41
N TRP A 105 4.43 6.62 25.21
CA TRP A 105 3.18 5.98 24.80
C TRP A 105 3.43 4.59 24.24
N ASP A 106 2.48 3.71 24.49
CA ASP A 106 2.35 2.40 23.88
C ASP A 106 1.08 2.41 23.03
N PHE A 107 1.16 1.95 21.78
CA PHE A 107 -0.04 1.71 20.97
C PHE A 107 -0.04 0.29 20.40
N VAL A 108 -1.25 -0.23 20.22
CA VAL A 108 -1.50 -1.50 19.54
C VAL A 108 -1.79 -1.19 18.08
N TRP A 109 -1.27 -2.01 17.18
CA TRP A 109 -1.57 -1.86 15.75
C TRP A 109 -1.72 -3.22 15.06
N SER A 110 -2.47 -3.21 13.97
CA SER A 110 -2.49 -4.28 13.00
C SER A 110 -2.27 -3.71 11.61
N ALA A 111 -1.56 -4.45 10.77
CA ALA A 111 -1.38 -4.09 9.39
C ALA A 111 -1.62 -5.29 8.49
N THR A 112 -2.30 -5.05 7.39
CA THR A 112 -2.49 -6.00 6.30
C THR A 112 -1.77 -5.45 5.09
N LEU A 113 -0.67 -6.09 4.73
CA LEU A 113 0.09 -5.82 3.52
C LEU A 113 -0.53 -6.59 2.35
N ARG A 114 -0.65 -5.93 1.20
CA ARG A 114 -1.15 -6.48 -0.06
C ARG A 114 -0.17 -6.11 -1.17
N ILE A 115 0.18 -7.10 -1.99
CA ILE A 115 0.68 -6.85 -3.34
C ILE A 115 -0.52 -6.92 -4.26
N VAL A 116 -0.86 -5.77 -4.85
CA VAL A 116 -2.12 -5.60 -5.58
C VAL A 116 -2.05 -6.36 -6.89
N SER A 117 -3.04 -7.22 -7.12
CA SER A 117 -3.15 -7.95 -8.38
C SER A 117 -3.50 -6.99 -9.52
N GLN A 118 -2.83 -7.17 -10.66
CA GLN A 118 -3.07 -6.44 -11.90
C GLN A 118 -4.03 -7.21 -12.82
N LYS A 119 -4.42 -8.43 -12.44
CA LYS A 119 -5.39 -9.24 -13.19
C LYS A 119 -6.80 -8.98 -12.68
N SER A 120 -7.70 -8.59 -13.57
CA SER A 120 -9.12 -8.41 -13.24
C SER A 120 -9.70 -9.70 -12.62
N GLY A 121 -10.30 -9.58 -11.44
CA GLY A 121 -10.92 -10.69 -10.72
C GLY A 121 -9.95 -11.62 -10.00
N ALA A 122 -8.64 -11.35 -10.01
CA ALA A 122 -7.66 -12.09 -9.22
C ALA A 122 -7.44 -11.43 -7.86
N GLU A 123 -7.14 -12.25 -6.85
CA GLU A 123 -6.90 -11.78 -5.48
C GLU A 123 -5.52 -11.15 -5.30
N ASP A 124 -5.46 -10.16 -4.42
CA ASP A 124 -4.20 -9.60 -3.91
C ASP A 124 -3.43 -10.64 -3.09
N LEU A 125 -2.11 -10.65 -3.22
CA LEU A 125 -1.29 -11.42 -2.29
C LEU A 125 -1.25 -10.71 -0.95
N THR A 126 -1.93 -11.29 0.03
CA THR A 126 -2.23 -10.64 1.31
C THR A 126 -1.44 -11.27 2.46
N ILE A 127 -0.72 -10.45 3.22
CA ILE A 127 -0.02 -10.84 4.45
C ILE A 127 -0.49 -9.96 5.60
N THR A 128 -1.13 -10.57 6.59
CA THR A 128 -1.56 -9.87 7.80
C THR A 128 -0.55 -10.06 8.93
N ARG A 129 -0.25 -8.97 9.63
CA ARG A 129 0.59 -8.94 10.84
C ARG A 129 -0.12 -8.14 11.93
N ASN A 130 -0.22 -8.75 13.09
CA ASN A 130 -0.72 -8.11 14.30
C ASN A 130 0.46 -7.87 15.23
N SER A 131 0.63 -6.66 15.74
CA SER A 131 1.57 -6.38 16.81
C SER A 131 0.84 -6.11 18.12
N ARG A 132 1.42 -6.57 19.24
CA ARG A 132 0.82 -6.38 20.56
C ARG A 132 1.15 -5.04 21.19
N VAL A 133 2.37 -4.50 21.06
CA VAL A 133 2.76 -3.20 21.63
C VAL A 133 4.01 -2.69 20.92
N PHE A 134 4.02 -1.44 20.46
CA PHE A 134 5.26 -0.71 20.15
C PHE A 134 5.40 0.50 21.06
N ASN A 135 6.64 0.78 21.45
CA ASN A 135 6.98 1.98 22.20
C ASN A 135 7.59 3.04 21.26
N SER A 136 7.42 4.30 21.66
CA SER A 136 7.94 5.51 21.04
C SER A 136 9.46 5.53 20.71
N ARG A 137 10.28 4.60 21.22
CA ARG A 137 11.73 4.58 20.98
C ARG A 137 12.13 3.77 19.75
N SER A 138 11.25 2.94 19.20
CA SER A 138 11.63 2.01 18.12
C SER A 138 10.42 1.57 17.28
N PHE A 139 9.88 2.45 16.43
CA PHE A 139 8.86 2.03 15.45
C PHE A 139 9.46 1.87 14.05
N SER A 140 10.09 0.72 13.85
CA SER A 140 10.24 0.13 12.52
C SER A 140 9.66 -1.27 12.61
N CYS A 141 8.47 -1.50 12.05
CA CYS A 141 7.96 -2.85 11.95
C CYS A 141 8.32 -3.41 10.57
N TRP A 142 9.16 -4.43 10.62
CA TRP A 142 9.51 -5.19 9.44
C TRP A 142 8.35 -6.10 9.08
N LEU A 143 7.61 -5.74 8.04
CA LEU A 143 6.59 -6.59 7.44
C LEU A 143 7.27 -7.45 6.38
N PHE A 144 8.18 -8.32 6.83
CA PHE A 144 8.99 -9.13 5.94
C PHE A 144 8.12 -9.99 5.01
N LEU A 145 8.18 -9.70 3.71
CA LEU A 145 7.88 -10.62 2.62
C LEU A 145 9.14 -11.39 2.23
N ASN A 146 9.81 -12.04 3.18
CA ASN A 146 11.03 -12.80 2.91
C ASN A 146 10.82 -13.99 1.97
N SER A 147 9.58 -14.30 1.61
CA SER A 147 9.21 -15.47 0.82
C SER A 147 8.89 -15.17 -0.64
N ILE A 148 8.95 -13.91 -1.09
CA ILE A 148 8.59 -13.57 -2.47
C ILE A 148 9.78 -12.98 -3.20
N THR A 149 10.12 -13.57 -4.33
CA THR A 149 11.30 -13.20 -5.11
C THR A 149 10.92 -12.20 -6.20
N PHE A 150 11.88 -11.44 -6.72
CA PHE A 150 11.61 -10.58 -7.88
C PHE A 150 11.15 -11.40 -9.10
N ALA A 151 11.65 -12.62 -9.27
CA ALA A 151 11.24 -13.52 -10.34
C ALA A 151 9.76 -13.92 -10.21
N GLU A 152 9.31 -14.25 -9.00
CA GLU A 152 7.89 -14.57 -8.74
C GLU A 152 6.98 -13.36 -8.94
N LEU A 153 7.39 -12.16 -8.52
CA LEU A 153 6.59 -10.94 -8.74
C LEU A 153 6.40 -10.63 -10.22
N MET A 154 7.45 -10.83 -11.02
CA MET A 154 7.45 -10.55 -12.45
C MET A 154 6.91 -11.70 -13.31
N ASP A 155 6.56 -12.85 -12.71
CA ASP A 155 5.94 -13.95 -13.44
C ASP A 155 4.55 -13.53 -13.96
N PRO A 156 4.33 -13.47 -15.29
CA PRO A 156 3.04 -13.11 -15.86
C PRO A 156 1.88 -14.02 -15.41
N SER A 157 2.17 -15.25 -14.97
CA SER A 157 1.19 -16.19 -14.43
C SER A 157 0.62 -15.72 -13.10
N LYS A 158 1.40 -15.00 -12.29
CA LYS A 158 1.04 -14.52 -10.95
C LYS A 158 0.22 -13.23 -10.98
N GLY A 159 0.49 -12.35 -11.94
CA GLY A 159 -0.31 -11.14 -12.17
C GLY A 159 -0.06 -9.99 -11.20
N PHE A 160 1.03 -10.00 -10.43
CA PHE A 160 1.38 -8.93 -9.50
C PHE A 160 2.14 -7.77 -10.16
N TYR A 161 2.78 -8.03 -11.29
CA TYR A 161 3.55 -7.06 -12.06
C TYR A 161 2.74 -6.59 -13.27
N ASP A 162 2.58 -5.27 -13.39
CA ASP A 162 2.05 -4.63 -14.59
C ASP A 162 3.19 -4.42 -15.58
N LYS A 163 3.21 -5.24 -16.63
CA LYS A 163 4.22 -5.20 -17.67
C LYS A 163 4.11 -3.96 -18.57
N ASN A 164 2.91 -3.38 -18.72
CA ASN A 164 2.70 -2.23 -19.60
C ASN A 164 3.23 -0.95 -18.94
N GLU A 165 3.04 -0.82 -17.63
CA GLU A 165 3.51 0.33 -16.86
C GLU A 165 4.87 0.10 -16.16
N ASP A 166 5.43 -1.10 -16.26
CA ASP A 166 6.62 -1.57 -15.52
C ASP A 166 6.53 -1.22 -14.03
N LYS A 167 5.46 -1.72 -13.37
CA LYS A 167 5.20 -1.41 -11.96
C LYS A 167 4.69 -2.59 -11.13
N VAL A 168 4.94 -2.50 -9.83
CA VAL A 168 4.25 -3.26 -8.78
C VAL A 168 3.60 -2.28 -7.82
N THR A 169 2.37 -2.59 -7.39
CA THR A 169 1.64 -1.76 -6.43
C THR A 169 1.54 -2.47 -5.08
N LEU A 170 1.97 -1.78 -4.03
CA LEU A 170 1.88 -2.22 -2.65
C LEU A 170 0.78 -1.42 -1.95
N ALA A 171 0.01 -2.10 -1.10
CA ALA A 171 -0.95 -1.46 -0.20
C ALA A 171 -0.76 -1.98 1.22
N ILE A 172 -0.76 -1.10 2.21
CA ILE A 172 -0.79 -1.50 3.62
C ILE A 172 -1.99 -0.84 4.30
N ASP A 173 -2.95 -1.66 4.69
CA ASP A 173 -4.08 -1.25 5.51
C ASP A 173 -3.66 -1.33 6.98
N ILE A 174 -3.62 -0.18 7.65
CA ILE A 174 -3.12 -0.06 9.02
C ILE A 174 -4.27 0.35 9.93
N LYS A 175 -4.32 -0.25 11.12
CA LYS A 175 -5.19 0.16 12.23
C LYS A 175 -4.33 0.39 13.46
N VAL A 176 -4.56 1.50 14.14
CA VAL A 176 -3.88 1.92 15.37
C VAL A 176 -4.93 2.15 16.45
N GLU A 177 -4.85 1.37 17.52
CA GLU A 177 -5.66 1.58 18.72
C GLU A 177 -5.21 2.85 19.46
N GLU A 178 -6.04 3.34 20.36
CA GLU A 178 -5.66 4.47 21.20
C GLU A 178 -4.42 4.17 22.04
N ALA A 179 -3.53 5.16 22.12
CA ALA A 179 -2.34 5.06 22.94
C ALA A 179 -2.73 4.86 24.40
N LYS A 180 -2.14 3.84 25.04
CA LYS A 180 -2.25 3.63 26.48
C LYS A 180 -1.01 4.23 27.15
N PRO A 181 -1.16 4.86 28.33
CA PRO A 181 0.00 5.30 29.09
C PRO A 181 0.89 4.09 29.38
N MET A 182 2.20 4.25 29.14
CA MET A 182 3.19 3.19 29.35
C MET A 182 3.10 2.70 30.80
N LYS A 183 2.83 1.41 31.03
CA LYS A 183 2.89 0.86 32.39
C LYS A 183 4.35 0.83 32.85
N PRO A 184 4.68 1.28 34.09
CA PRO A 184 6.02 1.12 34.63
C PRO A 184 6.40 -0.36 34.58
N ARG A 185 7.62 -0.68 34.11
CA ARG A 185 8.16 -2.04 34.29
C ARG A 185 8.25 -2.30 35.79
N GLN A 186 7.40 -3.19 36.30
CA GLN A 186 7.61 -3.75 37.63
C GLN A 186 8.82 -4.68 37.53
N TYR A 187 9.95 -4.25 38.08
CA TYR A 187 11.03 -5.17 38.40
C TYR A 187 10.58 -5.91 39.67
N SER A 188 10.45 -7.24 39.58
CA SER A 188 10.36 -8.08 40.78
C SER A 188 11.70 -8.00 41.49
N GLU A 189 11.68 -7.62 42.76
CA GLU A 189 12.81 -7.72 43.69
C GLU A 189 13.25 -9.19 43.90
#